data_AF-A0A7J8BT05-F1
#
_entry.id   AF-A0A7J8BT05-F1
#
_cell.length_a   1.000
_cell.length_b   1.000
_cell.length_c   1.000
_cell.angle_alpha   90.00
_cell.angle_beta   90.00
_cell.angle_gamma   90.00
#
_symmetry.space_group_name_H-M   'P 1'
#
loop_
_entity.id
_entity.type
_entity.pdbx_description
1 polymer ?
#
loop_
_entity_poly.entity_id
_entity_poly.type
_entity_poly.pdbx_seq_one_letter_code
_entity_poly.pdbx_strand_id
1 'polypeptide(L)'
;MIALALEANPFLTWRDMQHLVVRASRQAQLQAEDWRTNGVGRQVSHHYGYGLLDAGLLVDLARTWLPTQPQKKCAVRVLHTPTPILPSMRVRKKVSACAGRANYIRSLEHVQVQLSLSYSRRGDLEISLTSPMGTRSTLVAIRPLDISGQGYNNWIFMSTHFWDEDPRGLWILGLENKGYYFNTGTLFRYTLLLYGTAEDMTARPTGLQVTSSACVQRDTEGPCQECNGPAHAVGRLCLPRCPPRYFNRTRQAVTAGPGRPATPALPVCSSCHFSCYTCRGSSPLDCTACPPAYTLDERLGSCSRPAPRTGRPQPTATAHPCRQRLGPAQAMALVLALLAVAFGSPLLCSVLSAGCLPPCVSPSSTRGHPSHHPRTICRLQPEDIQLGEPTCALA
;
A
#
# COMPACT_ATOMS: atom_id res chain seq x y z
N MET A 1 -14.71 -12.65 9.01
CA MET A 1 -13.95 -13.53 8.10
C MET A 1 -12.44 -13.36 8.25
N ILE A 2 -11.86 -12.18 7.97
CA ILE A 2 -10.40 -11.96 8.12
C ILE A 2 -9.90 -12.30 9.54
N ALA A 3 -10.63 -11.90 10.58
CA ALA A 3 -10.27 -12.25 11.97
C ALA A 3 -10.24 -13.77 12.22
N LEU A 4 -11.15 -14.54 11.60
CA LEU A 4 -11.17 -16.01 11.72
C LEU A 4 -9.95 -16.65 11.04
N ALA A 5 -9.54 -16.12 9.90
CA ALA A 5 -8.33 -16.56 9.22
C ALA A 5 -7.06 -16.25 10.04
N LEU A 6 -7.02 -15.07 10.70
CA LEU A 6 -5.92 -14.71 11.62
C LEU A 6 -5.93 -15.52 12.92
N GLU A 7 -7.11 -15.90 13.41
CA GLU A 7 -7.22 -16.82 14.54
C GLU A 7 -6.68 -18.20 14.17
N ALA A 8 -7.01 -18.69 12.97
CA ALA A 8 -6.51 -19.96 12.45
C ALA A 8 -5.01 -19.93 12.16
N ASN A 9 -4.48 -18.80 11.70
CA ASN A 9 -3.06 -18.60 11.47
C ASN A 9 -2.64 -17.14 11.77
N PRO A 10 -2.12 -16.86 12.98
CA PRO A 10 -1.75 -15.51 13.39
C PRO A 10 -0.47 -15.00 12.73
N PHE A 11 0.22 -15.83 11.95
CA PHE A 11 1.46 -15.48 11.26
C PHE A 11 1.24 -15.01 9.82
N LEU A 12 -0.01 -14.96 9.36
CA LEU A 12 -0.33 -14.39 8.05
C LEU A 12 0.07 -12.92 8.01
N THR A 13 0.87 -12.56 7.01
CA THR A 13 1.15 -11.16 6.71
C THR A 13 -0.05 -10.50 6.03
N TRP A 14 -0.02 -9.18 5.91
CA TRP A 14 -1.04 -8.43 5.17
C TRP A 14 -1.16 -8.89 3.70
N ARG A 15 -0.04 -9.32 3.08
CA ARG A 15 -0.02 -9.87 1.72
C ARG A 15 -0.61 -11.27 1.67
N ASP A 16 -0.24 -12.10 2.62
CA ASP A 16 -0.79 -13.47 2.72
C ASP A 16 -2.31 -13.42 2.81
N MET A 17 -2.88 -12.51 3.62
CA MET A 17 -4.33 -12.32 3.69
C MET A 17 -4.95 -11.96 2.33
N GLN A 18 -4.31 -11.09 1.54
CA GLN A 18 -4.81 -10.76 0.21
C GLN A 18 -4.72 -11.94 -0.76
N HIS A 19 -3.62 -12.70 -0.73
CA HIS A 19 -3.49 -13.93 -1.51
C HIS A 19 -4.60 -14.95 -1.17
N LEU A 20 -4.94 -15.07 0.12
CA LEU A 20 -6.01 -15.95 0.60
C LEU A 20 -7.37 -15.45 0.14
N VAL A 21 -7.66 -14.16 0.23
CA VAL A 21 -8.92 -13.57 -0.27
C VAL A 21 -9.10 -13.84 -1.76
N VAL A 22 -8.06 -13.64 -2.58
CA VAL A 22 -8.11 -13.92 -4.03
C VAL A 22 -8.45 -15.39 -4.32
N ARG A 23 -7.99 -16.33 -3.48
CA ARG A 23 -8.18 -17.78 -3.66
C ARG A 23 -9.47 -18.31 -3.02
N ALA A 24 -9.94 -17.66 -1.96
CA ALA A 24 -11.15 -18.03 -1.23
C ALA A 24 -12.41 -17.35 -1.77
N SER A 25 -12.28 -16.45 -2.75
CA SER A 25 -13.41 -15.77 -3.37
C SER A 25 -13.91 -16.55 -4.59
N ARG A 26 -15.22 -16.46 -4.82
CA ARG A 26 -15.90 -17.10 -5.96
C ARG A 26 -17.01 -16.20 -6.49
N GLN A 27 -17.31 -16.30 -7.78
CA GLN A 27 -18.39 -15.51 -8.40
C GLN A 27 -19.75 -15.71 -7.72
N ALA A 28 -20.05 -16.89 -7.17
CA ALA A 28 -21.20 -17.18 -6.28
C ALA A 28 -22.53 -16.50 -6.67
N GLN A 29 -23.00 -16.72 -7.91
CA GLN A 29 -24.25 -16.16 -8.45
C GLN A 29 -24.33 -14.62 -8.51
N LEU A 30 -23.23 -13.90 -8.24
CA LEU A 30 -23.15 -12.44 -8.41
C LEU A 30 -23.27 -12.09 -9.89
N GLN A 31 -24.25 -11.26 -10.22
CA GLN A 31 -24.57 -10.87 -11.59
C GLN A 31 -23.83 -9.59 -11.96
N ALA A 32 -22.94 -9.68 -12.95
CA ALA A 32 -22.31 -8.52 -13.59
C ALA A 32 -21.90 -8.88 -15.03
N GLU A 33 -22.00 -7.93 -15.95
CA GLU A 33 -21.64 -8.15 -17.36
C GLU A 33 -20.13 -8.13 -17.61
N ASP A 34 -19.37 -7.64 -16.63
CA ASP A 34 -17.93 -7.41 -16.72
C ASP A 34 -17.08 -8.57 -16.17
N TRP A 35 -17.70 -9.69 -15.77
CA TRP A 35 -16.97 -10.89 -15.39
C TRP A 35 -16.06 -11.36 -16.52
N ARG A 36 -14.76 -11.45 -16.24
CA ARG A 36 -13.76 -11.97 -17.18
C ARG A 36 -12.86 -12.96 -16.47
N THR A 37 -12.39 -13.95 -17.21
CA THR A 37 -11.35 -14.87 -16.74
C THR A 37 -9.98 -14.22 -16.96
N ASN A 38 -9.15 -14.16 -15.93
CA ASN A 38 -7.79 -13.66 -16.04
C ASN A 38 -6.82 -14.74 -16.56
N GLY A 39 -5.54 -14.40 -16.71
CA GLY A 39 -4.53 -15.26 -17.34
C GLY A 39 -4.25 -16.57 -16.60
N VAL A 40 -4.61 -16.64 -15.31
CA VAL A 40 -4.46 -17.84 -14.47
C VAL A 40 -5.78 -18.56 -14.20
N GLY A 41 -6.84 -18.22 -14.95
CA GLY A 41 -8.11 -18.95 -14.91
C GLY A 41 -9.10 -18.50 -13.84
N ARG A 42 -8.90 -17.33 -13.20
CA ARG A 42 -9.81 -16.82 -12.16
C ARG A 42 -10.81 -15.81 -12.72
N GLN A 43 -12.04 -15.91 -12.27
CA GLN A 43 -13.09 -14.92 -12.55
C GLN A 43 -12.82 -13.63 -11.78
N VAL A 44 -12.80 -12.50 -12.50
CA VAL A 44 -12.64 -11.16 -11.94
C VAL A 44 -13.69 -10.21 -12.52
N SER A 45 -14.15 -9.27 -11.70
CA SER A 45 -15.09 -8.20 -12.04
C SER A 45 -14.62 -6.89 -11.40
N HIS A 46 -14.79 -5.76 -12.08
CA HIS A 46 -14.55 -4.43 -11.51
C HIS A 46 -15.58 -4.08 -10.42
N HIS A 47 -16.77 -4.69 -10.43
CA HIS A 47 -17.77 -4.53 -9.38
C HIS A 47 -17.49 -5.40 -8.15
N TYR A 48 -17.05 -6.64 -8.35
CA TYR A 48 -16.97 -7.65 -7.28
C TYR A 48 -15.56 -8.17 -6.98
N GLY A 49 -14.53 -7.69 -7.68
CA GLY A 49 -13.18 -8.25 -7.58
C GLY A 49 -13.20 -9.73 -7.96
N TYR A 50 -12.67 -10.58 -7.08
CA TYR A 50 -12.69 -12.05 -7.27
C TYR A 50 -14.01 -12.71 -6.83
N GLY A 51 -14.99 -11.93 -6.37
CA GLY A 51 -16.32 -12.39 -5.98
C GLY A 51 -16.55 -12.46 -4.48
N LEU A 52 -17.56 -13.24 -4.10
CA LEU A 52 -17.97 -13.41 -2.71
C LEU A 52 -16.94 -14.26 -1.97
N LEU A 53 -16.50 -13.76 -0.82
CA LEU A 53 -15.54 -14.43 0.04
C LEU A 53 -16.19 -15.62 0.77
N ASP A 54 -15.61 -16.81 0.62
CA ASP A 54 -15.99 -17.99 1.40
C ASP A 54 -15.18 -18.05 2.71
N ALA A 55 -15.86 -17.93 3.85
CA ALA A 55 -15.23 -17.93 5.16
C ALA A 55 -14.57 -19.28 5.53
N GLY A 56 -15.20 -20.40 5.16
CA GLY A 56 -14.69 -21.73 5.46
C GLY A 56 -13.42 -22.01 4.64
N LEU A 57 -13.51 -21.78 3.33
CA LEU A 57 -12.35 -21.91 2.43
C LEU A 57 -11.21 -20.96 2.83
N LEU A 58 -11.51 -19.72 3.25
CA LEU A 58 -10.50 -18.78 3.72
C LEU A 58 -9.75 -19.32 4.95
N VAL A 59 -10.46 -19.88 5.92
CA VAL A 59 -9.87 -20.46 7.15
C VAL A 59 -9.06 -21.71 6.83
N ASP A 60 -9.55 -22.58 5.94
CA ASP A 60 -8.85 -23.81 5.55
C ASP A 60 -7.56 -23.51 4.78
N LEU A 61 -7.60 -22.54 3.87
CA LEU A 61 -6.40 -22.04 3.20
C LEU A 61 -5.45 -21.38 4.19
N ALA A 62 -5.94 -20.59 5.16
CA ALA A 62 -5.10 -19.95 6.18
C ALA A 62 -4.29 -20.96 7.00
N ARG A 63 -4.91 -22.09 7.40
CA ARG A 63 -4.25 -23.17 8.15
C ARG A 63 -3.09 -23.79 7.39
N THR A 64 -3.15 -23.82 6.06
CA THR A 64 -2.12 -24.47 5.22
C THR A 64 -1.28 -23.48 4.43
N TRP A 65 -1.42 -22.18 4.72
CA TRP A 65 -0.73 -21.15 3.97
C TRP A 65 0.75 -21.10 4.33
N LEU A 66 1.60 -21.27 3.32
CA LEU A 66 3.02 -20.97 3.46
C LEU A 66 3.23 -19.45 3.36
N PRO A 67 4.01 -18.80 4.24
CA PRO A 67 4.30 -17.37 4.13
C PRO A 67 4.88 -17.02 2.76
N THR A 68 4.38 -15.95 2.13
CA THR A 68 4.91 -15.46 0.85
C THR A 68 6.32 -14.89 0.99
N GLN A 69 7.13 -15.02 -0.05
CA GLN A 69 8.45 -14.39 -0.08
C GLN A 69 8.36 -12.86 -0.04
N PRO A 70 9.44 -12.15 0.34
CA PRO A 70 9.46 -10.69 0.39
C PRO A 70 8.99 -10.05 -0.92
N GLN A 71 8.14 -9.04 -0.80
CA GLN A 71 7.57 -8.34 -1.96
C GLN A 71 8.68 -7.70 -2.80
N LYS A 72 8.57 -7.87 -4.11
CA LYS A 72 9.44 -7.23 -5.10
C LYS A 72 8.67 -6.12 -5.81
N LYS A 73 9.40 -5.07 -6.20
CA LYS A 73 8.89 -3.96 -7.01
C LYS A 73 9.75 -3.80 -8.26
N CYS A 74 9.14 -3.93 -9.43
CA CYS A 74 9.76 -3.67 -10.72
C CYS A 74 9.13 -2.43 -11.36
N ALA A 75 9.93 -1.41 -11.65
CA ALA A 75 9.47 -0.18 -12.29
C ALA A 75 9.94 -0.11 -13.74
N VAL A 76 9.01 0.04 -14.68
CA VAL A 76 9.27 0.10 -16.12
C VAL A 76 8.80 1.46 -16.64
N ARG A 77 9.76 2.32 -17.00
CA ARG A 77 9.47 3.59 -17.68
C ARG A 77 9.15 3.28 -19.14
N VAL A 78 7.92 3.55 -19.55
CA VAL A 78 7.42 3.21 -20.89
C VAL A 78 7.55 4.40 -21.83
N LEU A 79 7.05 5.56 -21.40
CA LEU A 79 7.01 6.78 -22.19
C LEU A 79 7.38 7.97 -21.32
N HIS A 80 8.23 8.84 -21.87
CA HIS A 80 8.72 10.06 -21.23
C HIS A 80 8.80 11.26 -22.20
N THR A 81 8.40 11.04 -23.45
CA THR A 81 8.31 12.07 -24.50
C THR A 81 6.84 12.44 -24.69
N PRO A 82 6.49 13.74 -24.63
CA PRO A 82 5.11 14.18 -24.85
C PRO A 82 4.55 13.63 -26.16
N THR A 83 3.42 12.93 -26.09
CA THR A 83 2.79 12.28 -27.24
C THR A 83 1.31 12.67 -27.30
N PRO A 84 0.79 13.18 -28.43
CA PRO A 84 -0.61 13.53 -28.55
C PRO A 84 -1.49 12.28 -28.37
N ILE A 85 -2.57 12.42 -27.61
CA ILE A 85 -3.54 11.34 -27.40
C ILE A 85 -4.48 11.34 -28.60
N LEU A 86 -4.46 10.25 -29.36
CA LEU A 86 -5.38 9.99 -30.47
C LEU A 86 -6.75 9.51 -29.94
N PRO A 87 -7.84 9.59 -30.72
CA PRO A 87 -9.16 9.12 -30.29
C PRO A 87 -9.18 7.67 -29.80
N SER A 88 -8.38 6.80 -30.41
CA SER A 88 -8.07 5.47 -29.91
C SER A 88 -6.57 5.24 -30.02
N MET A 89 -5.89 5.16 -28.89
CA MET A 89 -4.44 5.04 -28.79
C MET A 89 -4.05 3.82 -27.97
N ARG A 90 -3.09 3.03 -28.49
CA ARG A 90 -2.53 1.87 -27.79
C ARG A 90 -1.03 2.00 -27.65
N VAL A 91 -0.55 2.21 -26.42
CA VAL A 91 0.88 2.24 -26.11
C VAL A 91 1.33 0.82 -25.75
N ARG A 92 2.20 0.25 -26.57
CA ARG A 92 2.69 -1.13 -26.44
C ARG A 92 4.11 -1.16 -25.86
N LYS A 93 4.36 -2.03 -24.90
CA LYS A 93 5.70 -2.24 -24.32
C LYS A 93 5.96 -3.71 -24.04
N LYS A 94 7.04 -4.26 -24.60
CA LYS A 94 7.59 -5.56 -24.17
C LYS A 94 8.34 -5.37 -22.86
N VAL A 95 7.96 -6.15 -21.84
CA VAL A 95 8.45 -6.05 -20.46
C VAL A 95 9.10 -7.36 -20.05
N SER A 96 10.30 -7.30 -19.46
CA SER A 96 11.03 -8.46 -18.92
C SER A 96 10.75 -8.71 -17.43
N ALA A 97 9.94 -7.87 -16.80
CA ALA A 97 9.63 -7.92 -15.37
C ALA A 97 10.88 -7.94 -14.47
N CYS A 98 11.91 -7.18 -14.86
CA CYS A 98 13.19 -7.10 -14.15
C CYS A 98 13.95 -8.44 -14.09
N ALA A 99 13.77 -9.31 -15.10
CA ALA A 99 14.55 -10.54 -15.25
C ALA A 99 16.07 -10.29 -15.13
N GLY A 100 16.75 -11.19 -14.42
CA GLY A 100 18.19 -11.09 -14.14
C GLY A 100 18.56 -10.10 -13.03
N ARG A 101 17.59 -9.52 -12.30
CA ARG A 101 17.84 -8.57 -11.20
C ARG A 101 17.17 -9.05 -9.90
N ALA A 102 17.63 -8.51 -8.76
CA ALA A 102 17.11 -8.85 -7.43
C ALA A 102 15.61 -8.52 -7.22
N ASN A 103 15.04 -7.67 -8.08
CA ASN A 103 13.63 -7.29 -8.10
C ASN A 103 12.83 -7.95 -9.24
N TYR A 104 13.30 -9.09 -9.74
CA TYR A 104 12.58 -9.95 -10.68
C TYR A 104 11.22 -10.38 -10.09
N ILE A 105 10.19 -10.37 -10.94
CA ILE A 105 8.83 -10.81 -10.59
C ILE A 105 8.42 -11.93 -11.56
N ARG A 106 8.00 -13.05 -10.99
CA ARG A 106 7.45 -14.22 -11.67
C ARG A 106 5.93 -14.26 -11.54
N SER A 107 5.39 -13.94 -10.37
CA SER A 107 3.95 -13.93 -10.10
C SER A 107 3.52 -12.55 -9.62
N LEU A 108 2.54 -11.95 -10.29
CA LEU A 108 2.02 -10.63 -9.96
C LEU A 108 1.13 -10.61 -8.71
N GLU A 109 1.14 -9.48 -8.02
CA GLU A 109 0.15 -9.09 -7.01
C GLU A 109 -0.59 -7.85 -7.51
N HIS A 110 -0.02 -6.66 -7.24
CA HIS A 110 -0.59 -5.38 -7.64
C HIS A 110 0.12 -4.88 -8.90
N VAL A 111 -0.67 -4.38 -9.85
CA VAL A 111 -0.15 -3.66 -11.01
C VAL A 111 -0.60 -2.22 -10.94
N GLN A 112 0.34 -1.31 -11.09
CA GLN A 112 0.11 0.13 -11.02
C GLN A 112 0.53 0.81 -12.33
N VAL A 113 -0.27 1.76 -12.77
CA VAL A 113 0.00 2.62 -13.94
C VAL A 113 0.09 4.05 -13.45
N GLN A 114 1.29 4.59 -13.49
CA GLN A 114 1.58 5.97 -13.12
C GLN A 114 1.59 6.84 -14.39
N LEU A 115 0.63 7.76 -14.48
CA LEU A 115 0.41 8.61 -15.65
C LEU A 115 0.54 10.10 -15.31
N SER A 116 1.15 10.84 -16.24
CA SER A 116 1.00 12.29 -16.34
C SER A 116 0.46 12.61 -17.74
N LEU A 117 -0.72 13.19 -17.83
CA LEU A 117 -1.38 13.56 -19.09
C LEU A 117 -2.28 14.78 -18.92
N SER A 118 -2.45 15.55 -20.00
CA SER A 118 -3.52 16.54 -20.15
C SER A 118 -4.64 15.98 -21.03
N TYR A 119 -5.87 16.42 -20.80
CA TYR A 119 -7.03 16.06 -21.63
C TYR A 119 -8.11 17.12 -21.49
N SER A 120 -8.72 17.56 -22.60
CA SER A 120 -9.71 18.65 -22.62
C SER A 120 -10.94 18.36 -21.75
N ARG A 121 -11.40 17.10 -21.72
CA ARG A 121 -12.51 16.65 -20.87
C ARG A 121 -12.21 15.27 -20.29
N ARG A 122 -11.63 15.24 -19.09
CA ARG A 122 -11.06 14.04 -18.48
C ARG A 122 -12.05 12.88 -18.30
N GLY A 123 -13.33 13.17 -18.05
CA GLY A 123 -14.38 12.15 -17.86
C GLY A 123 -14.70 11.33 -19.11
N ASP A 124 -14.33 11.80 -20.30
CA ASP A 124 -14.57 11.11 -21.56
C ASP A 124 -13.47 10.10 -21.93
N LEU A 125 -12.35 10.12 -21.20
CA LEU A 125 -11.21 9.25 -21.45
C LEU A 125 -11.34 7.94 -20.67
N GLU A 126 -11.52 6.83 -21.37
CA GLU A 126 -11.34 5.50 -20.80
C GLU A 126 -9.85 5.12 -20.83
N ILE A 127 -9.35 4.63 -19.70
CA ILE A 127 -7.98 4.13 -19.57
C ILE A 127 -8.05 2.65 -19.21
N SER A 128 -7.37 1.81 -19.98
CA SER A 128 -7.31 0.36 -19.76
C SER A 128 -5.89 -0.17 -19.87
N LEU A 129 -5.63 -1.30 -19.21
CA LEU A 129 -4.36 -2.01 -19.29
C LEU A 129 -4.62 -3.47 -19.66
N THR A 130 -3.87 -3.99 -20.63
CA THR A 130 -3.89 -5.41 -21.00
C THR A 130 -2.55 -6.05 -20.66
N SER A 131 -2.59 -7.19 -19.97
CA SER A 131 -1.41 -7.97 -19.59
C SER A 131 -0.93 -8.87 -20.73
N PRO A 132 0.30 -9.41 -20.64
CA PRO A 132 0.81 -10.37 -21.61
C PRO A 132 -0.02 -11.65 -21.75
N MET A 133 -0.76 -12.03 -20.70
CA MET A 133 -1.63 -13.20 -20.69
C MET A 133 -3.04 -12.92 -21.21
N GLY A 134 -3.31 -11.69 -21.69
CA GLY A 134 -4.56 -11.34 -22.35
C GLY A 134 -5.62 -10.73 -21.44
N THR A 135 -5.40 -10.68 -20.13
CA THR A 135 -6.33 -10.03 -19.19
C THR A 135 -6.39 -8.54 -19.48
N ARG A 136 -7.59 -7.98 -19.59
CA ARG A 136 -7.82 -6.54 -19.73
C ARG A 136 -8.47 -5.99 -18.46
N SER A 137 -7.91 -4.92 -17.91
CA SER A 137 -8.46 -4.20 -16.77
C SER A 137 -8.70 -2.74 -17.12
N THR A 138 -9.94 -2.28 -16.93
CA THR A 138 -10.30 -0.86 -16.99
C THR A 138 -9.81 -0.17 -15.72
N LEU A 139 -8.89 0.79 -15.88
CA LEU A 139 -8.31 1.58 -14.79
C LEU A 139 -9.12 2.83 -14.50
N VAL A 140 -9.72 3.40 -15.55
CA VAL A 140 -10.64 4.54 -15.48
C VAL A 140 -11.77 4.25 -16.45
N ALA A 141 -12.98 4.12 -15.93
CA ALA A 141 -14.19 4.10 -16.74
C ALA A 141 -14.61 5.54 -17.08
N ILE A 142 -15.51 5.68 -18.06
CA ILE A 142 -16.15 6.96 -18.37
C ILE A 142 -16.83 7.56 -17.12
N ARG A 143 -16.71 8.87 -16.95
CA ARG A 143 -17.31 9.61 -15.85
C ARG A 143 -18.01 10.85 -16.42
N PRO A 144 -19.30 10.74 -16.82
CA PRO A 144 -20.00 11.79 -17.57
C PRO A 144 -20.00 13.18 -16.90
N LEU A 145 -19.94 13.20 -15.57
CA LEU A 145 -19.94 14.43 -14.76
C LEU A 145 -18.54 15.04 -14.59
N ASP A 146 -17.45 14.33 -14.93
CA ASP A 146 -16.09 14.87 -14.83
C ASP A 146 -15.72 15.65 -16.09
N ILE A 147 -16.08 16.93 -16.11
CA ILE A 147 -15.79 17.84 -17.22
C ILE A 147 -14.42 18.52 -17.12
N SER A 148 -13.54 18.07 -16.21
CA SER A 148 -12.28 18.75 -15.92
C SER A 148 -11.27 18.67 -17.07
N GLY A 149 -10.60 19.80 -17.38
CA GLY A 149 -9.46 19.87 -18.30
C GLY A 149 -8.09 19.59 -17.67
N GLN A 150 -8.02 19.31 -16.37
CA GLN A 150 -6.75 19.20 -15.63
C GLN A 150 -5.99 17.89 -15.90
N GLY A 151 -6.62 16.92 -16.59
CA GLY A 151 -6.03 15.61 -16.85
C GLY A 151 -5.59 14.89 -15.56
N TYR A 152 -4.46 14.20 -15.62
CA TYR A 152 -3.85 13.50 -14.49
C TYR A 152 -2.41 13.95 -14.32
N ASN A 153 -2.02 14.36 -13.11
CA ASN A 153 -0.65 14.71 -12.81
C ASN A 153 -0.02 13.68 -11.87
N ASN A 154 0.89 12.86 -12.41
CA ASN A 154 1.62 11.85 -11.65
C ASN A 154 0.70 10.90 -10.87
N TRP A 155 -0.49 10.64 -11.42
CA TRP A 155 -1.54 9.86 -10.79
C TRP A 155 -1.25 8.38 -10.94
N ILE A 156 -1.53 7.58 -9.90
CA ILE A 156 -1.29 6.14 -9.89
C ILE A 156 -2.64 5.41 -9.87
N PHE A 157 -2.94 4.71 -10.96
CA PHE A 157 -4.03 3.74 -11.03
C PHE A 157 -3.52 2.37 -10.62
N MET A 158 -4.38 1.54 -10.02
CA MET A 158 -4.01 0.20 -9.55
C MET A 158 -5.06 -0.81 -10.00
N SER A 159 -4.62 -2.03 -10.35
CA SER A 159 -5.52 -3.16 -10.55
C SER A 159 -4.95 -4.44 -9.93
N THR A 160 -5.86 -5.25 -9.39
CA THR A 160 -5.61 -6.59 -8.84
C THR A 160 -6.02 -7.71 -9.79
N HIS A 161 -6.51 -7.40 -11.01
CA HIS A 161 -7.09 -8.40 -11.92
C HIS A 161 -6.03 -9.37 -12.49
N PHE A 162 -4.76 -8.96 -12.44
CA PHE A 162 -3.61 -9.69 -12.97
C PHE A 162 -2.94 -10.60 -11.92
N TRP A 163 -3.60 -10.86 -10.79
CA TRP A 163 -2.98 -11.57 -9.66
C TRP A 163 -2.53 -12.99 -10.05
N ASP A 164 -1.31 -13.34 -9.65
CA ASP A 164 -0.52 -14.53 -10.00
C ASP A 164 -0.12 -14.69 -11.48
N GLU A 165 -0.47 -13.75 -12.37
CA GLU A 165 -0.02 -13.82 -13.78
C GLU A 165 1.50 -13.63 -13.92
N ASP A 166 2.09 -14.23 -14.97
CA ASP A 166 3.45 -13.92 -15.39
C ASP A 166 3.48 -12.57 -16.12
N PRO A 167 4.16 -11.54 -15.57
CA PRO A 167 4.19 -10.22 -16.18
C PRO A 167 5.12 -10.08 -17.40
N ARG A 168 5.85 -11.13 -17.79
CA ARG A 168 6.78 -11.07 -18.92
C ARG A 168 6.03 -11.10 -20.24
N GLY A 169 6.34 -10.16 -21.12
CA GLY A 169 5.78 -10.08 -22.46
C GLY A 169 5.19 -8.72 -22.78
N LEU A 170 4.17 -8.70 -23.64
CA LEU A 170 3.62 -7.47 -24.19
C LEU A 170 2.54 -6.88 -23.27
N TRP A 171 2.78 -5.68 -22.75
CA TRP A 171 1.77 -4.87 -22.08
C TRP A 171 1.20 -3.82 -23.03
N ILE A 172 -0.09 -3.55 -22.92
CA ILE A 172 -0.79 -2.58 -23.75
C ILE A 172 -1.60 -1.63 -22.86
N LEU A 173 -1.22 -0.35 -22.84
CA LEU A 173 -2.05 0.72 -22.27
C LEU A 173 -2.98 1.24 -23.37
N GLY A 174 -4.29 1.14 -23.15
CA GLY A 174 -5.32 1.71 -23.99
C GLY A 174 -5.78 3.06 -23.44
N LEU A 175 -5.82 4.07 -24.31
CA LEU A 175 -6.42 5.38 -24.07
C LEU A 175 -7.45 5.60 -25.16
N GLU A 176 -8.73 5.71 -24.78
CA GLU A 176 -9.82 5.80 -25.74
C GLU A 176 -10.78 6.92 -25.35
N ASN A 177 -11.08 7.80 -26.30
CA ASN A 177 -12.15 8.78 -26.16
C ASN A 177 -13.49 8.06 -26.34
N LYS A 178 -14.21 7.87 -25.25
CA LYS A 178 -15.54 7.25 -25.22
C LYS A 178 -16.67 8.29 -25.05
N GLY A 179 -16.33 9.56 -24.97
CA GLY A 179 -17.30 10.65 -24.92
C GLY A 179 -17.77 11.10 -26.30
N TYR A 180 -18.83 11.90 -26.32
CA TYR A 180 -19.40 12.48 -27.54
C TYR A 180 -18.59 13.65 -28.11
N TYR A 181 -17.65 14.21 -27.33
CA TYR A 181 -16.89 15.40 -27.72
C TYR A 181 -15.57 15.05 -28.41
N PHE A 182 -15.16 15.88 -29.36
CA PHE A 182 -13.80 15.85 -29.90
C PHE A 182 -12.83 16.38 -28.85
N ASN A 183 -12.18 15.46 -28.14
CA ASN A 183 -11.25 15.78 -27.09
C ASN A 183 -9.80 15.76 -27.58
N THR A 184 -9.00 16.66 -27.05
CA THR A 184 -7.55 16.72 -27.31
C THR A 184 -6.78 16.56 -26.02
N GLY A 185 -5.57 16.04 -26.11
CA GLY A 185 -4.73 15.85 -24.95
C GLY A 185 -3.34 15.35 -25.29
N THR A 186 -2.47 15.33 -24.29
CA THR A 186 -1.08 14.89 -24.44
C THR A 186 -0.72 13.98 -23.28
N LEU A 187 -0.19 12.80 -23.60
CA LEU A 187 0.42 11.90 -22.62
C LEU A 187 1.89 12.33 -22.45
N PHE A 188 2.24 12.80 -21.25
CA PHE A 188 3.60 13.25 -20.93
C PHE A 188 4.46 12.12 -20.38
N ARG A 189 3.90 11.30 -19.48
CA ARG A 189 4.64 10.21 -18.81
C ARG A 189 3.76 8.99 -18.59
N TYR A 190 4.35 7.82 -18.79
CA TYR A 190 3.78 6.53 -18.41
C TYR A 190 4.87 5.64 -17.80
N THR A 191 4.67 5.26 -16.54
CA THR A 191 5.46 4.24 -15.84
C THR A 191 4.56 3.09 -15.40
N LEU A 192 4.93 1.87 -15.75
CA LEU A 192 4.30 0.64 -15.27
C LEU A 192 5.07 0.17 -14.02
N LEU A 193 4.35 0.01 -12.92
CA LEU A 193 4.88 -0.43 -11.63
C LEU A 193 4.28 -1.81 -11.32
N LEU A 194 5.13 -2.82 -11.25
CA LEU A 194 4.75 -4.19 -10.97
C LEU A 194 5.16 -4.56 -9.55
N TYR A 195 4.25 -5.17 -8.80
CA TYR A 195 4.49 -5.72 -7.47
C TYR A 195 4.19 -7.22 -7.50
N GLY A 196 4.99 -8.00 -6.79
CA GLY A 196 4.81 -9.46 -6.76
C GLY A 196 5.98 -10.20 -6.13
N THR A 197 6.11 -11.48 -6.45
CA THR A 197 7.17 -12.36 -5.96
C THR A 197 7.94 -13.01 -7.10
N ALA A 198 9.13 -13.51 -6.80
CA ALA A 198 9.90 -14.36 -7.72
C ALA A 198 9.43 -15.84 -7.67
N GLU A 199 8.50 -16.18 -6.78
CA GLU A 199 7.92 -17.52 -6.68
C GLU A 199 6.94 -17.76 -7.83
N ASP A 200 6.76 -19.03 -8.20
CA ASP A 200 5.63 -19.44 -9.00
C ASP A 200 4.44 -19.74 -8.07
N MET A 201 3.51 -18.78 -7.97
CA MET A 201 2.38 -18.86 -7.05
C MET A 201 1.27 -19.80 -7.55
N THR A 202 1.32 -20.22 -8.82
CA THR A 202 0.36 -21.16 -9.42
C THR A 202 0.79 -22.61 -9.22
N ALA A 203 2.11 -22.87 -9.18
CA ALA A 203 2.69 -24.18 -8.94
C ALA A 203 3.02 -24.44 -7.45
N ARG A 204 2.55 -23.57 -6.55
CA ARG A 204 2.91 -23.63 -5.13
C ARG A 204 2.25 -24.83 -4.45
N PRO A 205 3.01 -25.69 -3.74
CA PRO A 205 2.42 -26.77 -2.97
C PRO A 205 1.65 -26.22 -1.77
N THR A 206 0.62 -26.95 -1.36
CA THR A 206 -0.10 -26.70 -0.10
C THR A 206 0.88 -26.84 1.06
N GLY A 207 0.86 -25.89 2.01
CA GLY A 207 1.70 -25.96 3.19
C GLY A 207 1.26 -27.06 4.15
N LEU A 208 2.19 -27.47 5.00
CA LEU A 208 1.89 -28.28 6.17
C LEU A 208 0.95 -27.49 7.12
N GLN A 209 -0.08 -28.17 7.62
CA GLN A 209 -1.12 -27.57 8.46
C GLN A 209 -0.55 -26.93 9.74
N VAL A 210 -0.95 -25.69 9.99
CA VAL A 210 -0.82 -24.98 11.26
C VAL A 210 -1.96 -25.44 12.15
N THR A 211 -1.67 -26.24 13.17
CA THR A 211 -2.71 -26.70 14.10
C THR A 211 -2.33 -26.50 15.55
N SER A 212 -3.30 -26.02 16.32
CA SER A 212 -3.26 -26.04 17.77
C SER A 212 -3.39 -27.47 18.33
N SER A 213 -4.00 -28.39 17.58
CA SER A 213 -4.17 -29.80 17.95
C SER A 213 -2.89 -30.64 17.82
N ALA A 214 -1.90 -30.19 17.03
CA ALA A 214 -0.58 -30.82 17.02
C ALA A 214 0.21 -30.57 18.31
N CYS A 215 -0.28 -29.69 19.20
CA CYS A 215 0.31 -29.51 20.51
C CYS A 215 -0.07 -30.67 21.44
N VAL A 216 0.93 -31.43 21.87
CA VAL A 216 0.76 -32.59 22.77
C VAL A 216 0.72 -32.14 24.22
N GLN A 217 1.54 -31.15 24.58
CA GLN A 217 1.64 -30.63 25.95
C GLN A 217 1.59 -29.11 25.97
N ARG A 218 0.76 -28.55 26.87
CA ARG A 218 0.65 -27.11 27.12
C ARG A 218 1.14 -26.76 28.51
N ASP A 219 1.70 -25.56 28.62
CA ASP A 219 1.96 -24.91 29.89
C ASP A 219 0.65 -24.48 30.57
N THR A 220 0.72 -24.26 31.88
CA THR A 220 -0.30 -23.63 32.72
C THR A 220 -0.82 -22.29 32.18
N GLU A 221 0.03 -21.52 31.50
CA GLU A 221 -0.34 -20.24 30.87
C GLU A 221 -0.94 -20.40 29.45
N GLY A 222 -0.94 -21.61 28.91
CA GLY A 222 -1.49 -21.96 27.59
C GLY A 222 -0.53 -22.12 26.40
N PRO A 223 0.74 -21.63 26.40
CA PRO A 223 1.70 -21.93 25.34
C PRO A 223 1.93 -23.42 25.14
N CYS A 224 2.24 -23.82 23.91
CA CYS A 224 2.63 -25.17 23.58
C CYS A 224 4.08 -25.43 24.00
N GLN A 225 4.30 -26.51 24.72
CA GLN A 225 5.61 -26.97 25.14
C GLN A 225 6.13 -28.07 24.20
N GLU A 226 5.27 -29.00 23.80
CA GLU A 226 5.65 -30.14 22.95
C GLU A 226 4.70 -30.27 21.76
N CYS A 227 5.29 -30.44 20.58
CA CYS A 227 4.58 -30.63 19.32
C CYS A 227 4.72 -32.08 18.83
N ASN A 228 3.67 -32.60 18.22
CA ASN A 228 3.70 -33.89 17.56
C ASN A 228 4.55 -33.82 16.28
N GLY A 229 5.47 -34.77 16.11
CA GLY A 229 6.33 -34.86 14.94
C GLY A 229 7.43 -33.77 14.88
N PRO A 230 8.00 -33.49 13.69
CA PRO A 230 9.14 -32.57 13.52
C PRO A 230 8.75 -31.08 13.54
N ALA A 231 7.70 -30.70 14.27
CA ALA A 231 7.16 -29.33 14.31
C ALA A 231 7.78 -28.49 15.44
N HIS A 232 7.93 -27.19 15.20
CA HIS A 232 8.43 -26.21 16.15
C HIS A 232 7.31 -25.56 16.94
N ALA A 233 7.44 -25.51 18.26
CA ALA A 233 6.50 -24.81 19.12
C ALA A 233 6.67 -23.28 19.04
N VAL A 234 5.57 -22.55 18.90
CA VAL A 234 5.51 -21.09 18.95
C VAL A 234 4.20 -20.59 19.56
N GLY A 235 4.28 -19.88 20.69
CA GLY A 235 3.06 -19.47 21.40
C GLY A 235 2.18 -20.68 21.71
N ARG A 236 0.94 -20.71 21.21
CA ARG A 236 -0.02 -21.82 21.41
C ARG A 236 -0.07 -22.84 20.25
N LEU A 237 0.82 -22.70 19.27
CA LEU A 237 0.76 -23.39 17.97
C LEU A 237 2.01 -24.24 17.73
N CYS A 238 1.86 -25.23 16.88
CA CYS A 238 2.94 -26.05 16.34
C CYS A 238 3.05 -25.80 14.84
N LEU A 239 4.25 -25.48 14.38
CA LEU A 239 4.51 -25.13 12.97
C LEU A 239 5.58 -26.03 12.37
N PRO A 240 5.46 -26.42 11.09
CA PRO A 240 6.49 -27.19 10.39
C PRO A 240 7.79 -26.39 10.16
N ARG A 241 7.68 -25.05 10.13
CA ARG A 241 8.79 -24.11 9.91
C ARG A 241 8.50 -22.83 10.67
N CYS A 242 9.55 -22.19 11.18
CA CYS A 242 9.39 -20.91 11.87
C CYS A 242 8.98 -19.78 10.90
N PRO A 243 7.98 -18.97 11.27
CA PRO A 243 7.48 -17.89 10.43
C PRO A 243 8.47 -16.71 10.42
N PRO A 244 8.29 -15.73 9.52
CA PRO A 244 9.04 -14.48 9.58
C PRO A 244 8.99 -13.87 10.99
N ARG A 245 10.07 -13.19 11.38
CA ARG A 245 10.37 -12.73 12.76
C ARG A 245 10.75 -13.83 13.75
N TYR A 246 10.81 -15.09 13.34
CA TYR A 246 11.30 -16.19 14.17
C TYR A 246 12.35 -17.02 13.43
N PHE A 247 13.21 -17.69 14.19
CA PHE A 247 14.17 -18.66 13.70
C PHE A 247 14.06 -19.98 14.46
N ASN A 248 14.49 -21.07 13.81
CA ASN A 248 14.54 -22.39 14.42
C ASN A 248 15.61 -22.43 15.52
N ARG A 249 15.22 -22.85 16.73
CA ARG A 249 16.12 -23.13 17.84
C ARG A 249 15.68 -24.41 18.54
N THR A 250 16.64 -25.23 18.97
CA THR A 250 16.39 -26.32 19.91
C THR A 250 16.51 -25.81 21.34
N ARG A 251 15.47 -25.98 22.15
CA ARG A 251 15.58 -25.80 23.61
C ARG A 251 16.47 -26.89 24.18
N GLN A 252 17.37 -26.50 25.08
CA GLN A 252 18.28 -27.43 25.74
C GLN A 252 17.50 -28.39 26.63
N ALA A 253 17.93 -29.65 26.64
CA ALA A 253 17.43 -30.64 27.58
C ALA A 253 17.86 -30.26 29.01
N VAL A 254 16.95 -30.39 29.97
CA VAL A 254 17.29 -30.23 31.38
C VAL A 254 17.53 -31.62 31.95
N THR A 255 18.75 -31.84 32.45
CA THR A 255 19.13 -33.09 33.12
C THR A 255 18.30 -33.29 34.38
N ALA A 256 17.89 -34.54 34.66
CA ALA A 256 17.15 -34.86 35.87
C ALA A 256 17.95 -34.42 37.11
N GLY A 257 17.32 -33.62 37.97
CA GLY A 257 17.82 -33.24 39.28
C GLY A 257 16.97 -33.87 40.38
N PRO A 258 17.36 -33.76 41.66
CA PRO A 258 16.56 -34.25 42.77
C PRO A 258 15.16 -33.62 42.72
N GLY A 259 14.12 -34.41 42.46
CA GLY A 259 12.73 -33.96 42.35
C GLY A 259 12.35 -33.25 41.04
N ARG A 260 13.21 -33.20 40.01
CA ARG A 260 12.87 -32.62 38.69
C ARG A 260 13.06 -33.66 37.57
N PRO A 261 11.98 -34.04 36.84
CA PRO A 261 12.10 -34.96 35.72
C PRO A 261 12.95 -34.35 34.60
N ALA A 262 13.70 -35.20 33.89
CA ALA A 262 14.45 -34.79 32.72
C ALA A 262 13.49 -34.31 31.62
N THR A 263 13.79 -33.18 30.99
CA THR A 263 13.01 -32.67 29.85
C THR A 263 13.84 -32.81 28.57
N PRO A 264 13.30 -33.43 27.50
CA PRO A 264 14.01 -33.60 26.24
C PRO A 264 14.27 -32.27 25.53
N ALA A 265 15.25 -32.27 24.63
CA ALA A 265 15.51 -31.12 23.76
C ALA A 265 14.38 -30.98 22.73
N LEU A 266 13.72 -29.83 22.73
CA LEU A 266 12.50 -29.62 21.93
C LEU A 266 12.71 -28.54 20.86
N PRO A 267 12.24 -28.75 19.62
CA PRO A 267 12.28 -27.75 18.56
C PRO A 267 11.30 -26.61 18.85
N VAL A 268 11.79 -25.37 18.85
CA VAL A 268 10.98 -24.18 19.09
C VAL A 268 11.32 -23.06 18.10
N CYS A 269 10.41 -22.11 17.94
CA CYS A 269 10.69 -20.87 17.24
C CYS A 269 11.04 -19.77 18.23
N SER A 270 12.24 -19.21 18.10
CA SER A 270 12.71 -18.07 18.89
C SER A 270 12.63 -16.79 18.06
N SER A 271 12.37 -15.65 18.69
CA SER A 271 12.22 -14.37 17.99
C SER A 271 13.54 -13.86 17.44
N CYS A 272 13.52 -13.37 16.20
CA CYS A 272 14.59 -12.58 15.61
C CYS A 272 14.80 -11.26 16.38
N HIS A 273 15.97 -10.65 16.18
CA HIS A 273 16.15 -9.24 16.53
C HIS A 273 15.11 -8.37 15.80
N PHE A 274 14.62 -7.30 16.45
CA PHE A 274 13.53 -6.46 15.91
C PHE A 274 13.88 -5.78 14.58
N SER A 275 15.18 -5.59 14.30
CA SER A 275 15.68 -5.03 13.03
C SER A 275 15.57 -5.99 11.85
N CYS A 276 15.44 -7.30 12.09
CA CYS A 276 15.39 -8.33 11.05
C CYS A 276 13.94 -8.71 10.73
N TYR A 277 13.63 -8.89 9.44
CA TYR A 277 12.37 -9.49 9.02
C TYR A 277 12.44 -11.02 9.05
N THR A 278 13.53 -11.61 8.55
CA THR A 278 13.89 -13.03 8.77
C THR A 278 15.32 -13.09 9.28
N CYS A 279 15.67 -14.13 10.03
CA CYS A 279 16.98 -14.25 10.66
C CYS A 279 17.45 -15.70 10.78
N ARG A 280 18.75 -15.89 11.05
CA ARG A 280 19.34 -17.18 11.47
C ARG A 280 19.50 -17.29 12.99
N GLY A 281 19.42 -16.17 13.70
CA GLY A 281 19.64 -16.06 15.14
C GLY A 281 19.03 -14.78 15.71
N SER A 282 19.22 -14.57 17.01
CA SER A 282 18.65 -13.45 17.74
C SER A 282 19.49 -12.17 17.66
N SER A 283 20.65 -12.19 16.99
CA SER A 283 21.53 -11.03 16.86
C SER A 283 21.02 -10.04 15.81
N PRO A 284 21.29 -8.72 15.95
CA PRO A 284 21.09 -7.74 14.88
C PRO A 284 21.93 -8.00 13.62
N LEU A 285 22.91 -8.90 13.69
CA LEU A 285 23.80 -9.30 12.59
C LEU A 285 23.41 -10.65 11.95
N ASP A 286 22.33 -11.28 12.41
CA ASP A 286 21.85 -12.56 11.87
C ASP A 286 20.68 -12.39 10.87
N CYS A 287 20.45 -11.17 10.36
CA CYS A 287 19.35 -10.90 9.45
C CYS A 287 19.59 -11.57 8.10
N THR A 288 18.55 -12.21 7.56
CA THR A 288 18.52 -12.78 6.21
C THR A 288 17.57 -12.04 5.28
N ALA A 289 16.67 -11.23 5.83
CA ALA A 289 15.87 -10.27 5.10
C ALA A 289 15.49 -9.11 6.02
N CYS A 290 15.27 -7.94 5.43
CA CYS A 290 14.96 -6.72 6.18
C CYS A 290 13.50 -6.32 6.08
N PRO A 291 12.99 -5.60 7.10
CA PRO A 291 11.67 -5.00 7.05
C PRO A 291 11.53 -4.05 5.84
N PRO A 292 10.29 -3.74 5.42
CA PRO A 292 10.06 -2.75 4.37
C PRO A 292 10.79 -1.43 4.67
N ALA A 293 11.38 -0.82 3.64
CA ALA A 293 12.22 0.38 3.69
C ALA A 293 13.65 0.22 4.26
N TYR A 294 14.07 -1.00 4.58
CA TYR A 294 15.45 -1.33 4.96
C TYR A 294 16.12 -2.18 3.88
N THR A 295 17.43 -2.05 3.80
CA THR A 295 18.28 -2.80 2.88
C THR A 295 19.12 -3.79 3.68
N LEU A 296 19.22 -5.01 3.18
CA LEU A 296 20.08 -6.04 3.76
C LEU A 296 21.51 -5.80 3.31
N ASP A 297 22.41 -5.69 4.28
CA ASP A 297 23.83 -5.88 4.05
C ASP A 297 24.14 -7.38 4.18
N GLU A 298 24.34 -8.06 3.04
CA GLU A 298 24.57 -9.51 3.00
C GLU A 298 25.90 -9.92 3.67
N ARG A 299 26.88 -9.02 3.78
CA ARG A 299 28.18 -9.33 4.41
C ARG A 299 28.11 -9.25 5.92
N LEU A 300 27.42 -8.22 6.42
CA LEU A 300 27.26 -8.01 7.85
C LEU A 300 26.06 -8.77 8.44
N GLY A 301 25.15 -9.26 7.59
CA GLY A 301 23.87 -9.83 8.01
C GLY A 301 23.00 -8.82 8.76
N SER A 302 23.12 -7.54 8.42
CA SER A 302 22.45 -6.46 9.16
C SER A 302 21.49 -5.67 8.26
N CYS A 303 20.50 -5.05 8.90
CA CYS A 303 19.51 -4.23 8.20
C CYS A 303 19.76 -2.75 8.49
N SER A 304 20.06 -1.98 7.45
CA SER A 304 20.25 -0.54 7.52
C SER A 304 19.23 0.18 6.63
N ARG A 305 18.87 1.41 7.01
CA ARG A 305 18.10 2.24 6.08
C ARG A 305 19.01 2.58 4.90
N PRO A 306 18.45 2.65 3.68
CA PRO A 306 19.19 3.19 2.55
C PRO A 306 19.78 4.54 2.95
N ALA A 307 21.09 4.69 2.80
CA ALA A 307 21.72 6.00 2.97
C ALA A 307 20.99 6.98 2.06
N PRO A 308 20.65 8.20 2.53
CA PRO A 308 20.20 9.25 1.64
C PRO A 308 21.22 9.34 0.51
N ARG A 309 20.77 9.34 -0.75
CA ARG A 309 21.65 9.73 -1.85
C ARG A 309 22.16 11.11 -1.46
N THR A 310 23.46 11.21 -1.17
CA THR A 310 24.16 12.47 -0.99
C THR A 310 24.13 13.18 -2.34
N GLY A 311 23.01 13.85 -2.62
CA GLY A 311 22.99 14.96 -3.54
C GLY A 311 23.98 16.00 -3.02
N ARG A 312 24.68 16.63 -3.96
CA ARG A 312 25.62 17.73 -3.77
C ARG A 312 25.29 18.60 -2.55
N PRO A 313 26.29 19.09 -1.81
CA PRO A 313 26.05 20.03 -0.72
C PRO A 313 25.22 21.20 -1.25
N GLN A 314 24.03 21.34 -0.68
CA GLN A 314 23.20 22.53 -0.84
C GLN A 314 24.01 23.69 -0.23
N PRO A 315 24.25 24.80 -0.95
CA PRO A 315 24.87 25.96 -0.34
C PRO A 315 24.02 26.39 0.85
N THR A 316 24.66 26.51 2.01
CA THR A 316 24.08 27.18 3.18
C THR A 316 23.61 28.56 2.75
N ALA A 317 22.30 28.77 2.74
CA ALA A 317 21.72 30.09 2.55
C ALA A 317 22.05 30.93 3.78
N THR A 318 23.12 31.72 3.69
CA THR A 318 23.31 32.90 4.54
C THR A 318 22.16 33.86 4.26
N ALA A 319 21.38 34.17 5.30
CA ALA A 319 20.33 35.18 5.23
C ALA A 319 20.96 36.55 4.95
N HIS A 320 20.81 37.06 3.73
CA HIS A 320 20.98 38.48 3.44
C HIS A 320 19.61 39.18 3.52
N PRO A 321 19.51 40.36 4.15
CA PRO A 321 18.27 41.09 4.25
C PRO A 321 17.82 41.58 2.86
N CYS A 322 16.61 41.21 2.46
CA CYS A 322 16.02 41.62 1.19
C CYS A 322 15.62 43.11 1.26
N ARG A 323 16.39 43.97 0.60
CA ARG A 323 15.98 45.33 0.23
C ARG A 323 14.85 45.23 -0.79
N GLN A 324 13.60 45.45 -0.39
CA GLN A 324 12.49 45.56 -1.34
C GLN A 324 12.58 46.93 -2.05
N ARG A 325 12.72 46.90 -3.38
CA ARG A 325 12.38 48.05 -4.24
C ARG A 325 10.86 48.11 -4.36
N LEU A 326 10.26 49.21 -3.89
CA LEU A 326 8.84 49.51 -4.12
C LEU A 326 8.59 49.81 -5.61
N GLY A 327 7.60 49.14 -6.19
CA GLY A 327 7.09 49.44 -7.53
C GLY A 327 6.06 50.58 -7.51
N PRO A 328 5.82 51.25 -8.67
CA PRO A 328 5.04 52.49 -8.76
C PRO A 328 3.54 52.34 -8.43
N ALA A 329 3.01 51.13 -8.28
CA ALA A 329 1.61 50.89 -7.93
C ALA A 329 1.31 51.04 -6.42
N GLN A 330 2.34 51.03 -5.54
CA GLN A 330 2.14 51.18 -4.09
C GLN A 330 2.32 52.62 -3.58
N ALA A 331 2.87 53.53 -4.39
CA ALA A 331 2.99 54.94 -4.04
C ALA A 331 1.64 55.69 -4.12
N MET A 332 0.74 55.27 -5.02
CA MET A 332 -0.61 55.85 -5.17
C MET A 332 -1.53 55.53 -3.97
N ALA A 333 -1.36 54.35 -3.34
CA ALA A 333 -2.18 53.93 -2.21
C ALA A 333 -1.87 54.71 -0.92
N LEU A 334 -0.61 55.13 -0.72
CA LEU A 334 -0.21 55.95 0.44
C LEU A 334 -0.65 57.42 0.30
N VAL A 335 -0.68 57.98 -0.92
CA VAL A 335 -1.13 59.36 -1.16
C VAL A 335 -2.65 59.49 -0.97
N LEU A 336 -3.42 58.49 -1.39
CA LEU A 336 -4.88 58.46 -1.20
C LEU A 336 -5.28 58.23 0.27
N ALA A 337 -4.51 57.41 1.01
CA ALA A 337 -4.75 57.19 2.43
C ALA A 337 -4.44 58.44 3.29
N LEU A 338 -3.44 59.24 2.92
CA LEU A 338 -3.12 60.49 3.63
C LEU A 338 -4.15 61.61 3.36
N LEU A 339 -4.78 61.64 2.18
CA LEU A 339 -5.84 62.61 1.86
C LEU A 339 -7.17 62.28 2.54
N ALA A 340 -7.45 60.99 2.79
CA ALA A 340 -8.67 60.56 3.50
C ALA A 340 -8.65 60.87 5.01
N VAL A 341 -7.47 61.05 5.61
CA VAL A 341 -7.33 61.45 7.02
C VAL A 341 -7.43 62.98 7.20
N ALA A 342 -7.21 63.77 6.16
CA ALA A 342 -7.30 65.23 6.21
C ALA A 342 -8.73 65.78 6.04
N PHE A 343 -9.64 65.02 5.41
CA PHE A 343 -11.03 65.43 5.21
C PHE A 343 -11.96 64.39 5.81
N GLY A 344 -12.27 64.55 7.10
CA GLY A 344 -13.16 63.66 7.83
C GLY A 344 -14.50 63.50 7.12
N SER A 345 -14.80 62.28 6.64
CA SER A 345 -16.09 61.88 6.11
C SER A 345 -16.27 60.37 6.31
N PRO A 346 -17.35 59.91 6.94
CA PRO A 346 -17.55 58.51 7.27
C PRO A 346 -18.38 57.85 6.17
N LEU A 347 -17.73 57.27 5.15
CA LEU A 347 -18.39 56.33 4.24
C LEU A 347 -17.34 55.41 3.61
N LEU A 348 -17.71 54.13 3.48
CA LEU A 348 -16.96 52.98 2.96
C LEU A 348 -16.23 52.13 4.02
N CYS A 349 -17.03 51.47 4.87
CA CYS A 349 -16.63 50.24 5.51
C CYS A 349 -17.14 49.06 4.67
N SER A 350 -16.29 48.46 3.85
CA SER A 350 -16.28 47.02 3.56
C SER A 350 -15.23 46.70 2.49
N VAL A 351 -14.79 45.45 2.51
CA VAL A 351 -13.85 44.80 1.58
C VAL A 351 -12.36 44.99 1.93
N LEU A 352 -11.84 44.05 2.73
CA LEU A 352 -10.65 43.24 2.45
C LEU A 352 -10.30 42.39 3.69
N SER A 353 -10.76 41.15 3.71
CA SER A 353 -10.23 40.12 4.61
C SER A 353 -10.00 38.85 3.81
N ALA A 354 -8.84 38.78 3.17
CA ALA A 354 -8.29 37.55 2.63
C ALA A 354 -6.77 37.57 2.77
N GLY A 355 -6.23 36.62 3.53
CA GLY A 355 -4.83 36.19 3.43
C GLY A 355 -3.94 36.57 4.60
N CYS A 356 -3.80 35.64 5.56
CA CYS A 356 -2.54 35.00 5.96
C CYS A 356 -2.54 34.61 7.46
N LEU A 357 -2.60 33.30 7.71
CA LEU A 357 -2.23 32.67 9.00
C LEU A 357 -0.71 32.43 9.03
N PRO A 358 0.01 32.77 10.11
CA PRO A 358 1.40 32.33 10.32
C PRO A 358 1.47 31.02 11.13
N PRO A 359 2.62 30.29 11.08
CA PRO A 359 2.74 28.91 11.55
C PRO A 359 3.07 28.81 13.05
N CYS A 360 2.48 27.84 13.73
CA CYS A 360 2.86 27.45 15.09
C CYS A 360 4.12 26.57 15.07
N VAL A 361 5.12 26.97 15.85
CA VAL A 361 6.34 26.22 16.18
C VAL A 361 6.16 25.62 17.57
N SER A 362 6.46 24.32 17.75
CA SER A 362 6.47 23.65 19.06
C SER A 362 7.91 23.44 19.53
N PRO A 363 8.24 23.60 20.83
CA PRO A 363 9.57 23.32 21.35
C PRO A 363 9.76 21.86 21.76
N SER A 364 11.01 21.41 21.66
CA SER A 364 11.55 20.11 22.10
C SER A 364 11.78 20.05 23.60
N SER A 365 11.48 18.91 24.25
CA SER A 365 12.11 18.50 25.53
C SER A 365 12.13 16.98 25.70
N THR A 366 13.14 16.53 26.42
CA THR A 366 13.68 15.19 26.66
C THR A 366 13.04 14.41 27.83
N ARG A 367 13.05 13.07 27.71
CA ARG A 367 13.05 11.98 28.75
C ARG A 367 12.03 11.98 29.90
N GLY A 368 11.31 10.85 30.05
CA GLY A 368 10.81 10.32 31.32
C GLY A 368 9.46 9.57 31.24
N HIS A 369 9.45 8.28 31.59
CA HIS A 369 8.27 7.49 32.02
C HIS A 369 8.31 7.39 33.57
N PRO A 370 7.29 6.87 34.30
CA PRO A 370 5.84 6.71 34.04
C PRO A 370 4.95 7.17 35.24
N SER A 371 3.63 7.35 35.09
CA SER A 371 2.58 6.94 36.07
C SER A 371 1.15 7.46 35.78
N HIS A 372 0.20 6.59 36.13
CA HIS A 372 -1.28 6.59 36.26
C HIS A 372 -2.20 7.83 36.11
N HIS A 373 -3.26 7.61 35.30
CA HIS A 373 -4.71 7.99 35.39
C HIS A 373 -5.19 9.46 35.47
N PRO A 374 -6.47 9.78 35.13
CA PRO A 374 -7.56 8.99 34.52
C PRO A 374 -8.13 9.60 33.20
N ARG A 375 -8.98 8.81 32.52
CA ARG A 375 -9.71 9.17 31.29
C ARG A 375 -10.88 10.11 31.59
N THR A 376 -10.98 11.22 30.85
CA THR A 376 -12.22 12.00 30.73
C THR A 376 -12.82 11.76 29.36
N ILE A 377 -14.07 11.30 29.37
CA ILE A 377 -14.93 11.04 28.20
C ILE A 377 -15.59 12.36 27.82
N CYS A 378 -15.43 12.81 26.57
CA CYS A 378 -16.29 13.85 25.98
C CYS A 378 -17.16 13.21 24.90
N ARG A 379 -18.45 13.05 25.21
CA ARG A 379 -19.55 12.82 24.25
C ARG A 379 -19.74 14.11 23.44
N LEU A 380 -19.84 13.98 22.13
CA LEU A 380 -20.46 14.99 21.27
C LEU A 380 -21.88 14.50 20.94
N GLN A 381 -22.89 15.29 21.33
CA GLN A 381 -24.26 15.17 20.80
C GLN A 381 -24.38 16.00 19.51
N PRO A 382 -25.21 15.57 18.56
CA PRO A 382 -25.52 16.34 17.35
C PRO A 382 -26.65 17.34 17.62
N GLU A 383 -26.46 18.60 17.21
CA GLU A 383 -27.56 19.57 17.09
C GLU A 383 -27.94 19.80 15.62
N ASP A 384 -29.22 20.08 15.46
CA ASP A 384 -30.05 20.09 14.27
C ASP A 384 -29.66 21.13 13.21
N ILE A 385 -29.68 20.72 11.94
CA ILE A 385 -29.75 21.62 10.79
C ILE A 385 -31.05 21.30 10.05
N GLN A 386 -32.08 22.13 10.27
CA GLN A 386 -33.31 22.13 9.48
C GLN A 386 -33.04 22.72 8.09
N LEU A 387 -33.44 21.96 7.07
CA LEU A 387 -33.62 22.39 5.70
C LEU A 387 -34.86 23.29 5.60
N GLY A 388 -34.68 24.52 5.14
CA GLY A 388 -35.77 25.40 4.69
C GLY A 388 -35.74 25.56 3.17
N GLU A 389 -36.79 25.07 2.50
CA GLU A 389 -37.12 25.39 1.11
C GLU A 389 -37.43 26.88 0.93
N PRO A 390 -37.33 27.40 -0.31
CA PRO A 390 -38.28 28.40 -0.74
C PRO A 390 -38.93 28.03 -2.08
N THR A 391 -40.24 27.79 -2.02
CA THR A 391 -41.16 28.02 -3.15
C THR A 391 -41.92 29.32 -2.90
N CYS A 392 -41.91 30.23 -3.88
CA CYS A 392 -43.06 31.08 -4.21
C CYS A 392 -42.93 31.64 -5.63
N ALA A 393 -44.07 31.71 -6.32
CA ALA A 393 -44.23 31.88 -7.75
C ALA A 393 -44.59 33.32 -8.18
N LEU A 394 -44.47 33.55 -9.50
CA LEU A 394 -45.22 34.45 -10.40
C LEU A 394 -45.33 35.96 -10.07
N ALA A 395 -44.68 36.78 -10.90
CA ALA A 395 -45.32 37.75 -11.81
C ALA A 395 -44.37 38.05 -12.98
#